data_AF-A0A838QPJ6-F1
#
_entry.id   AF-A0A838QPJ6-F1
#
_cell.length_a   1.000
_cell.length_b   1.000
_cell.length_c   1.000
_cell.angle_alpha   90.00
_cell.angle_beta   90.00
_cell.angle_gamma   90.00
#
_symmetry.space_group_name_H-M   'P 1'
#
loop_
_entity.id
_entity.type
_entity.pdbx_description
1 polymer ?
#
loop_
_entity_poly.entity_id
_entity_poly.type
_entity_poly.pdbx_seq_one_letter_code
_entity_poly.pdbx_strand_id
1 'polypeptide(L)'
;MDSSPLGTTRFGRSLAILAIVALALLPGCVRRRLMVRSNPPGAVVYVDNQPVGTTPCSTSFTYYGTREIRLVKPGYETLTINQPIPPPWYQIPPIDFVSENVLPNEIQDFRTVSFNLSPQVIVPNDQLIARGEQLRSGTQQGAVLPAGPTLPWSAPVLGPPTITTPGAPAPGGPLAPGTILAPEAMPPGVIVPPSNGAGVLPPGGRVLEALPMP
;
A
#
# COMPACT_ATOMS: atom_id res chain seq x y z
N MET A 1 42.45 -49.42 -54.43
CA MET A 1 41.12 -49.41 -53.78
C MET A 1 41.34 -48.89 -52.38
N ASP A 2 41.15 -47.60 -52.14
CA ASP A 2 41.00 -47.05 -50.80
C ASP A 2 40.32 -45.69 -50.93
N SER A 3 39.02 -45.69 -50.73
CA SER A 3 38.17 -44.49 -50.71
C SER A 3 37.68 -44.30 -49.29
N SER A 4 38.33 -43.40 -48.56
CA SER A 4 37.97 -43.01 -47.19
C SER A 4 36.80 -42.01 -47.21
N PRO A 5 35.69 -42.25 -46.48
CA PRO A 5 34.63 -41.26 -46.33
C PRO A 5 34.89 -40.40 -45.08
N LEU A 6 35.69 -39.34 -45.22
CA LEU A 6 35.83 -38.31 -44.18
C LEU A 6 35.03 -37.06 -44.60
N GLY A 7 33.83 -36.86 -44.05
CA GLY A 7 33.15 -35.57 -44.24
C GLY A 7 31.80 -35.39 -43.54
N THR A 8 30.98 -36.43 -43.48
CA THR A 8 29.55 -36.25 -43.19
C THR A 8 29.24 -35.92 -41.71
N THR A 9 30.07 -36.37 -40.76
CA THR A 9 29.79 -36.23 -39.33
C THR A 9 29.99 -34.81 -38.79
N ARG A 10 30.86 -34.01 -39.43
CA ARG A 10 31.16 -32.64 -38.96
C ARG A 10 30.06 -31.67 -39.38
N PHE A 11 29.56 -31.80 -40.61
CA PHE A 11 28.46 -30.99 -41.14
C PHE A 11 27.15 -31.15 -40.36
N GLY A 12 26.79 -32.38 -39.95
CA GLY A 12 25.60 -32.62 -39.13
C GLY A 12 25.67 -31.97 -37.74
N ARG A 13 26.85 -31.98 -37.10
CA ARG A 13 27.08 -31.33 -35.80
C ARG A 13 27.05 -29.82 -35.91
N SER A 14 27.65 -29.25 -36.96
CA SER A 14 27.60 -27.81 -37.25
C SER A 14 26.18 -27.32 -37.48
N LEU A 15 25.37 -28.07 -38.24
CA LEU A 15 23.97 -27.74 -38.50
C LEU A 15 23.11 -27.79 -37.23
N ALA A 16 23.33 -28.80 -36.38
CA ALA A 16 22.65 -28.93 -35.10
C ALA A 16 23.00 -27.80 -34.13
N ILE A 17 24.27 -27.40 -34.05
CA ILE A 17 24.71 -26.27 -33.22
C ILE A 17 24.09 -24.96 -33.73
N LEU A 18 24.08 -24.74 -35.05
CA LEU A 18 23.52 -23.53 -35.65
C LEU A 18 21.99 -23.46 -35.47
N ALA A 19 21.29 -24.60 -35.52
CA ALA A 19 19.87 -24.68 -35.21
C ALA A 19 19.58 -24.40 -33.72
N ILE A 20 20.39 -24.91 -32.79
CA ILE A 20 20.26 -24.62 -31.35
C ILE A 20 20.53 -23.13 -31.08
N VAL A 21 21.56 -22.55 -31.70
CA VAL A 21 21.86 -21.11 -31.58
C VAL A 21 20.74 -20.26 -32.16
N ALA A 22 20.22 -20.62 -33.34
CA ALA A 22 19.08 -19.93 -33.95
C ALA A 22 17.80 -20.04 -33.10
N LEU A 23 17.57 -21.18 -32.44
CA LEU A 23 16.45 -21.37 -31.52
C LEU A 23 16.63 -20.57 -30.22
N ALA A 24 17.86 -20.47 -29.71
CA ALA A 24 18.19 -19.65 -28.53
C ALA A 24 18.14 -18.13 -28.80
N LEU A 25 18.16 -17.71 -30.07
CA LEU A 25 18.03 -16.30 -30.49
C LEU A 25 16.56 -15.85 -30.63
N LEU A 26 15.58 -16.75 -30.50
CA LEU A 26 14.17 -16.37 -30.46
C LEU A 26 13.87 -15.71 -29.10
N PRO A 27 13.34 -14.48 -29.06
CA PRO A 27 13.02 -13.84 -27.78
C PRO A 27 11.88 -14.58 -27.08
N GLY A 28 12.15 -15.20 -25.94
CA GLY A 28 11.13 -15.67 -25.01
C GLY A 28 10.35 -14.46 -24.46
N CYS A 29 9.08 -14.31 -24.85
CA CYS A 29 8.24 -13.24 -24.34
C CYS A 29 7.42 -13.76 -23.15
N VAL A 30 7.66 -13.22 -21.95
CA VAL A 30 6.84 -13.50 -20.76
C VAL A 30 5.78 -12.41 -20.64
N ARG A 31 4.49 -12.80 -20.65
CA ARG A 31 3.38 -11.87 -20.38
C ARG A 31 2.86 -12.08 -18.98
N ARG A 32 2.77 -10.99 -18.22
CA ARG A 32 2.34 -10.99 -16.82
C ARG A 32 1.10 -10.12 -16.68
N ARG A 33 0.03 -10.66 -16.10
CA ARG A 33 -1.22 -9.92 -15.87
C ARG A 33 -1.73 -10.15 -14.44
N LEU A 34 -2.08 -9.05 -13.79
CA LEU A 34 -2.73 -9.01 -12.47
C LEU A 34 -4.16 -8.50 -12.65
N MET A 35 -5.15 -9.31 -12.28
CA MET A 35 -6.56 -8.96 -12.23
C MET A 35 -6.92 -8.53 -10.81
N VAL A 36 -7.35 -7.29 -10.66
CA VAL A 36 -7.79 -6.71 -9.39
C VAL A 36 -9.31 -6.66 -9.36
N ARG A 37 -9.91 -7.29 -8.35
CA ARG A 37 -11.35 -7.28 -8.10
C ARG A 37 -11.63 -6.68 -6.73
N SER A 38 -12.71 -5.93 -6.61
CA SER A 38 -13.20 -5.44 -5.33
C SER A 38 -14.66 -5.82 -5.11
N ASN A 39 -15.03 -5.97 -3.85
CA ASN A 39 -16.40 -6.09 -3.40
C ASN A 39 -16.70 -4.96 -2.41
N PRO A 40 -17.59 -4.02 -2.73
CA PRO A 40 -18.34 -3.88 -3.99
C PRO A 40 -17.47 -3.50 -5.20
N PRO A 41 -17.95 -3.75 -6.44
CA PRO A 41 -17.28 -3.32 -7.67
C PRO A 41 -17.34 -1.80 -7.84
N GLY A 42 -16.57 -1.25 -8.79
CA GLY A 42 -16.58 0.18 -9.08
C GLY A 42 -15.58 1.02 -8.27
N ALA A 43 -14.58 0.40 -7.66
CA ALA A 43 -13.51 1.09 -6.93
C ALA A 43 -12.39 1.52 -7.90
N VAL A 44 -11.84 2.71 -7.71
CA VAL A 44 -10.65 3.17 -8.45
C VAL A 44 -9.41 2.50 -7.85
N VAL A 45 -8.63 1.84 -8.70
CA VAL A 45 -7.43 1.09 -8.32
C VAL A 45 -6.19 1.89 -8.68
N TYR A 46 -5.29 1.98 -7.70
CA TYR A 46 -3.94 2.46 -7.85
C TYR A 46 -2.98 1.31 -7.56
N VAL A 47 -2.00 1.11 -8.44
CA VAL A 47 -0.91 0.14 -8.25
C VAL A 47 0.39 0.91 -8.24
N ASP A 48 1.17 0.81 -7.16
CA ASP A 48 2.41 1.55 -6.96
C ASP A 48 2.24 3.06 -7.21
N ASN A 49 1.15 3.62 -6.66
CA ASN A 49 0.72 5.01 -6.82
C ASN A 49 0.32 5.45 -8.24
N GLN A 50 0.28 4.54 -9.21
CA GLN A 50 -0.21 4.82 -10.57
C GLN A 50 -1.69 4.42 -10.71
N PRO A 51 -2.56 5.30 -11.25
CA PRO A 51 -3.95 4.96 -11.50
C PRO A 51 -4.06 3.94 -12.64
N VAL A 52 -4.72 2.81 -12.38
CA VAL A 52 -4.91 1.74 -13.38
C VAL A 52 -6.30 1.82 -14.01
N GLY A 53 -7.33 2.08 -13.21
CA GLY A 53 -8.72 2.11 -13.66
C GLY A 53 -9.70 1.71 -12.57
N THR A 54 -10.88 1.25 -12.96
CA THR A 54 -11.97 0.89 -12.04
C THR A 54 -12.15 -0.63 -11.97
N THR A 55 -12.42 -1.18 -10.78
CA THR A 55 -12.61 -2.62 -10.60
C THR A 55 -13.91 -3.13 -11.24
N PRO A 56 -13.90 -4.34 -11.84
CA PRO A 56 -12.74 -5.23 -12.04
C PRO A 56 -11.82 -4.74 -13.17
N CYS A 57 -10.52 -4.66 -12.91
CA CYS A 57 -9.52 -4.22 -13.90
C CYS A 57 -8.34 -5.19 -14.00
N SER A 58 -7.73 -5.28 -15.17
CA SER A 58 -6.50 -6.06 -15.40
C SER A 58 -5.34 -5.12 -15.72
N THR A 59 -4.21 -5.31 -15.06
CA THR A 59 -2.98 -4.55 -15.31
C THR A 59 -1.80 -5.48 -15.59
N SER A 60 -0.89 -5.06 -16.45
CA SER A 60 0.38 -5.76 -16.68
C SER A 60 1.43 -5.29 -15.67
N PHE A 61 2.27 -6.22 -15.19
CA PHE A 61 3.36 -5.88 -14.27
C PHE A 61 4.69 -6.48 -14.76
N THR A 62 5.78 -5.75 -14.59
CA THR A 62 7.10 -6.21 -15.07
C THR A 62 7.82 -7.04 -14.02
N TYR A 63 7.82 -6.61 -12.76
CA TYR A 63 8.62 -7.21 -11.69
C TYR A 63 7.76 -7.90 -10.64
N TYR A 64 8.21 -9.08 -10.21
CA TYR A 64 7.73 -9.78 -9.02
C TYR A 64 8.23 -9.08 -7.75
N GLY A 65 7.54 -9.33 -6.64
CA GLY A 65 7.79 -8.68 -5.36
C GLY A 65 6.51 -8.19 -4.71
N THR A 66 6.65 -7.30 -3.73
CA THR A 66 5.51 -6.67 -3.06
C THR A 66 5.12 -5.39 -3.79
N ARG A 67 3.83 -5.26 -4.11
CA ARG A 67 3.28 -4.05 -4.73
C ARG A 67 2.23 -3.41 -3.84
N GLU A 68 2.21 -2.09 -3.81
CA GLU A 68 1.20 -1.34 -3.08
C GLU A 68 -0.05 -1.26 -3.94
N ILE A 69 -1.16 -1.83 -3.46
CA ILE A 69 -2.46 -1.75 -4.11
C ILE A 69 -3.36 -0.89 -3.23
N ARG A 70 -3.80 0.24 -3.78
CA ARG A 70 -4.71 1.17 -3.12
C ARG A 70 -6.03 1.22 -3.86
N LEU A 71 -7.12 0.94 -3.14
CA LEU A 71 -8.48 0.98 -3.67
C LEU A 71 -9.25 2.13 -3.03
N VAL A 72 -9.82 2.98 -3.87
CA VAL A 72 -10.61 4.15 -3.45
C VAL A 72 -12.01 4.03 -4.01
N LYS A 73 -13.03 4.06 -3.15
CA LYS A 73 -14.44 4.07 -3.57
C LYS A 73 -15.23 5.05 -2.71
N PRO A 74 -16.05 5.93 -3.30
CA PRO A 74 -16.89 6.85 -2.52
C PRO A 74 -17.82 6.11 -1.56
N GLY A 75 -17.89 6.58 -0.31
CA GLY A 75 -18.69 5.96 0.77
C GLY A 75 -18.06 4.70 1.38
N TYR A 76 -16.82 4.38 1.01
CA TYR A 76 -16.05 3.25 1.54
C TYR A 76 -14.69 3.75 2.04
N GLU A 77 -14.13 3.03 3.00
CA GLU A 77 -12.78 3.28 3.50
C GLU A 77 -11.75 3.03 2.40
N THR A 78 -10.72 3.88 2.34
CA THR A 78 -9.61 3.68 1.41
C THR A 78 -8.75 2.53 1.91
N LEU A 79 -8.63 1.48 1.09
CA LEU A 79 -7.88 0.29 1.43
C LEU A 79 -6.52 0.33 0.74
N THR A 80 -5.44 0.44 1.53
CA THR A 80 -4.05 0.35 1.05
C THR A 80 -3.42 -0.93 1.59
N ILE A 81 -3.07 -1.85 0.69
CA ILE A 81 -2.48 -3.15 1.05
C ILE A 81 -1.21 -3.39 0.23
N ASN A 82 -0.17 -3.85 0.91
CA ASN A 82 1.04 -4.37 0.29
C ASN A 82 0.84 -5.83 -0.11
N GLN A 83 0.52 -6.06 -1.38
CA GLN A 83 0.26 -7.41 -1.91
C GLN A 83 1.57 -8.06 -2.36
N PRO A 84 2.03 -9.15 -1.73
CA PRO A 84 3.16 -9.93 -2.22
C PRO A 84 2.76 -10.71 -3.48
N ILE A 85 3.61 -10.63 -4.50
CA ILE A 85 3.52 -11.37 -5.76
C ILE A 85 4.82 -12.16 -5.93
N PRO A 86 4.93 -13.38 -5.38
CA PRO A 86 6.17 -14.14 -5.40
C PRO A 86 6.56 -14.56 -6.82
N PRO A 87 7.85 -14.55 -7.17
CA PRO A 87 8.32 -15.05 -8.45
C PRO A 87 8.01 -16.56 -8.57
N PRO A 88 7.74 -17.04 -9.79
CA PRO A 88 7.60 -18.46 -10.03
C PRO A 88 8.94 -19.19 -9.82
N TRP A 89 8.87 -20.48 -9.49
CA TRP A 89 10.04 -21.33 -9.23
C TRP A 89 11.06 -21.34 -10.38
N TYR A 90 10.59 -21.18 -11.62
CA TYR A 90 11.41 -21.21 -12.82
C TYR A 90 12.20 -19.92 -13.10
N GLN A 91 12.03 -18.87 -12.28
CA GLN A 91 12.81 -17.61 -12.35
C GLN A 91 13.90 -17.51 -11.27
N ILE A 92 14.13 -18.58 -10.52
CA ILE A 92 15.17 -18.60 -9.48
C ILE A 92 16.50 -19.01 -10.14
N PRO A 93 17.56 -18.19 -10.08
CA PRO A 93 18.88 -18.58 -10.59
C PRO A 93 19.37 -19.86 -9.89
N PRO A 94 19.95 -20.84 -10.60
CA PRO A 94 20.32 -20.85 -12.03
C PRO A 94 19.27 -21.43 -12.99
N ILE A 95 18.13 -21.91 -12.48
CA ILE A 95 17.08 -22.62 -13.26
C ILE A 95 16.47 -21.68 -14.33
N ASP A 96 16.47 -20.38 -14.06
CA ASP A 96 16.06 -19.28 -14.94
C ASP A 96 16.73 -19.31 -16.33
N PHE A 97 18.03 -19.64 -16.40
CA PHE A 97 18.74 -19.69 -17.69
C PHE A 97 18.25 -20.80 -18.63
N VAL A 98 17.72 -21.88 -18.07
CA VAL A 98 17.24 -23.04 -18.84
C VAL A 98 15.79 -22.83 -19.25
N SER A 99 14.95 -22.27 -18.37
CA SER A 99 13.55 -21.99 -18.68
C SER A 99 13.38 -20.91 -19.76
N GLU A 100 14.26 -19.90 -19.79
CA GLU A 100 14.23 -18.84 -20.80
C GLU A 100 14.81 -19.27 -22.17
N ASN A 101 15.85 -20.12 -22.22
CA ASN A 101 16.49 -20.53 -23.49
C ASN A 101 15.87 -21.76 -24.16
N VAL A 102 15.20 -22.64 -23.40
CA VAL A 102 14.82 -23.98 -23.90
C VAL A 102 13.33 -24.07 -24.25
N LEU A 103 12.49 -23.15 -23.78
CA LEU A 103 11.06 -23.16 -24.02
C LEU A 103 10.65 -22.05 -25.00
N PRO A 104 10.40 -22.37 -26.29
CA PRO A 104 9.93 -21.40 -27.29
C PRO A 104 8.48 -20.95 -27.08
N ASN A 105 7.85 -21.28 -25.94
CA ASN A 105 6.43 -21.05 -25.70
C ASN A 105 6.19 -19.81 -24.83
N GLU A 106 5.17 -19.01 -25.15
CA GLU A 106 4.79 -17.80 -24.41
C GLU A 106 4.32 -18.16 -22.98
N ILE A 107 5.12 -17.87 -21.96
CA ILE A 107 4.74 -18.08 -20.57
C ILE A 107 3.83 -16.93 -20.15
N GLN A 108 2.56 -17.24 -19.88
CA GLN A 108 1.59 -16.27 -19.37
C GLN A 108 1.33 -16.50 -17.88
N ASP A 109 1.65 -15.50 -17.04
CA ASP A 109 1.36 -15.50 -15.60
C ASP A 109 0.12 -14.62 -15.35
N PHE A 110 -1.01 -15.26 -15.05
CA PHE A 110 -2.26 -14.61 -14.69
C PHE A 110 -2.55 -14.77 -13.20
N ARG A 111 -2.68 -13.66 -12.48
CA ARG A 111 -3.01 -13.68 -11.05
C ARG A 111 -4.24 -12.86 -10.78
N THR A 112 -5.10 -13.35 -9.89
CA THR A 112 -6.32 -12.65 -9.47
C THR A 112 -6.26 -12.35 -7.99
N VAL A 113 -6.47 -11.08 -7.64
CA VAL A 113 -6.54 -10.61 -6.24
C VAL A 113 -7.89 -9.97 -6.00
N SER A 114 -8.52 -10.31 -4.86
CA SER A 114 -9.86 -9.86 -4.51
C SER A 114 -9.83 -9.15 -3.16
N PHE A 115 -10.42 -7.96 -3.10
CA PHE A 115 -10.47 -7.13 -1.89
C PHE A 115 -11.91 -6.84 -1.47
N ASN A 116 -12.18 -6.83 -0.16
CA ASN A 116 -13.47 -6.40 0.38
C ASN A 116 -13.29 -5.00 0.98
N LEU A 117 -14.15 -4.06 0.60
CA LEU A 117 -14.11 -2.69 1.11
C LEU A 117 -15.10 -2.54 2.26
N SER A 118 -14.65 -1.93 3.36
CA SER A 118 -15.50 -1.51 4.48
C SER A 118 -16.23 -0.21 4.13
N PRO A 119 -17.53 -0.09 4.42
CA PRO A 119 -18.24 1.19 4.32
C PRO A 119 -17.60 2.24 5.23
N GLN A 120 -17.52 3.48 4.76
CA GLN A 120 -16.98 4.58 5.55
C GLN A 120 -18.06 5.04 6.54
N VAL A 121 -17.76 4.95 7.83
CA VAL A 121 -18.62 5.55 8.87
C VAL A 121 -18.33 7.05 8.91
N ILE A 122 -19.20 7.84 8.29
CA ILE A 122 -19.16 9.31 8.41
C ILE A 122 -19.72 9.65 9.80
N VAL A 123 -18.84 9.98 10.75
CA VAL A 123 -19.29 10.43 12.07
C VAL A 123 -19.93 11.82 11.91
N PRO A 124 -21.23 11.99 12.24
CA PRO A 124 -21.90 13.28 12.13
C PRO A 124 -21.24 14.31 13.05
N ASN A 125 -21.22 15.58 12.62
CA ASN A 125 -20.59 16.67 13.38
C ASN A 125 -21.15 16.80 14.81
N ASP A 126 -22.43 16.56 15.03
CA ASP A 126 -23.05 16.64 16.36
C ASP A 126 -22.46 15.61 17.34
N GLN A 127 -22.15 14.40 16.86
CA GLN A 127 -21.50 13.38 17.68
C GLN A 127 -20.06 13.75 18.00
N LEU A 128 -19.36 14.42 17.08
CA LEU A 128 -18.01 14.93 17.33
C LEU A 128 -18.02 16.09 18.35
N ILE A 129 -19.01 16.98 18.27
CA ILE A 129 -19.21 18.08 19.23
C ILE A 129 -19.53 17.52 20.62
N ALA A 130 -20.52 16.64 20.73
CA ALA A 130 -20.92 16.04 22.01
C ALA A 130 -19.77 15.27 22.67
N ARG A 131 -18.99 14.51 21.89
CA ARG A 131 -17.78 13.83 22.40
C ARG A 131 -16.72 14.85 22.85
N GLY A 132 -16.55 15.97 22.13
CA GLY A 132 -15.66 17.06 22.53
C GLY A 132 -16.09 17.76 23.82
N GLU A 133 -17.39 18.02 24.00
CA GLU A 133 -17.95 18.59 25.22
C GLU A 133 -17.80 17.66 26.43
N GLN A 134 -17.98 16.35 26.25
CA GLN A 134 -17.73 15.34 27.27
C GLN A 134 -16.27 15.32 27.73
N LEU A 135 -15.31 15.45 26.80
CA LEU A 135 -13.89 15.54 27.15
C LEU A 135 -13.56 16.83 27.91
N ARG A 136 -14.19 17.96 27.53
CA ARG A 136 -14.03 19.25 28.22
C ARG A 136 -14.60 19.23 29.63
N SER A 137 -15.81 18.69 29.82
CA SER A 137 -16.45 18.61 31.14
C SER A 137 -15.70 17.66 32.08
N GLY A 138 -15.18 16.53 31.57
CA GLY A 138 -14.33 15.62 32.34
C GLY A 138 -13.02 16.25 32.82
N THR A 139 -12.44 17.19 32.05
CA THR A 139 -11.24 17.93 32.47
C THR A 139 -11.57 18.96 33.57
N GLN A 140 -12.73 19.60 33.49
CA GLN A 140 -13.21 20.58 34.48
C GLN A 140 -13.64 19.95 35.81
N GLN A 141 -14.02 18.67 35.81
CA GLN A 141 -14.36 17.90 37.02
C GLN A 141 -13.14 17.34 37.77
N GLY A 142 -11.93 17.79 37.40
CA GLY A 142 -10.69 17.40 38.06
C GLY A 142 -9.99 16.28 37.31
N ALA A 143 -9.30 16.65 36.22
CA ALA A 143 -8.19 15.85 35.70
C ALA A 143 -7.08 15.81 36.76
N VAL A 144 -7.23 14.91 37.73
CA VAL A 144 -6.14 14.48 38.59
C VAL A 144 -5.21 13.70 37.66
N LEU A 145 -4.03 14.25 37.38
CA LEU A 145 -2.90 13.43 36.93
C LEU A 145 -2.85 12.23 37.88
N PRO A 146 -2.86 10.96 37.41
CA PRO A 146 -2.67 9.86 38.32
C PRO A 146 -1.34 10.11 39.04
N ALA A 147 -1.43 10.38 40.34
CA ALA A 147 -0.27 10.61 41.18
C ALA A 147 0.62 9.37 41.00
N GLY A 148 1.85 9.59 40.51
CA GLY A 148 2.86 8.54 40.55
C GLY A 148 2.91 7.99 41.98
N PRO A 149 3.07 6.67 42.17
CA PRO A 149 2.98 6.06 43.49
C PRO A 149 3.96 6.75 44.43
N THR A 150 3.43 7.50 45.39
CA THR A 150 4.19 8.08 46.50
C THR A 150 4.64 6.91 47.38
N LEU A 151 5.87 6.47 47.18
CA LEU A 151 6.50 5.51 48.09
C LEU A 151 6.61 6.18 49.48
N PRO A 152 6.17 5.54 50.57
CA PRO A 152 6.44 6.03 51.91
C PRO A 152 7.95 6.02 52.12
N TRP A 153 8.53 7.20 52.40
CA TRP A 153 9.92 7.32 52.84
C TRP A 153 10.04 6.65 54.21
N SER A 154 10.48 5.40 54.20
CA SER A 154 11.18 4.78 55.32
C SER A 154 12.33 3.97 54.74
N ALA A 155 13.35 4.67 54.24
CA ALA A 155 14.63 4.04 53.94
C ALA A 155 15.62 4.36 55.07
N PRO A 156 16.21 3.36 55.75
CA PRO A 156 17.46 3.57 56.44
C PRO A 156 18.55 3.76 55.37
N VAL A 157 19.33 4.83 55.55
CA VAL A 157 20.52 5.15 54.77
C VAL A 157 21.51 3.98 54.81
N LEU A 158 21.89 3.40 53.67
CA LEU A 158 23.19 2.74 53.53
C LEU A 158 23.63 2.69 52.06
N GLY A 159 24.62 3.54 51.77
CA GLY A 159 25.60 3.35 50.70
C GLY A 159 25.17 3.81 49.30
N PRO A 160 26.09 4.40 48.52
CA PRO A 160 25.91 4.53 47.09
C PRO A 160 26.29 3.21 46.41
N PRO A 161 25.45 2.68 45.51
CA PRO A 161 25.99 1.91 44.40
C PRO A 161 25.57 2.59 43.09
N THR A 162 26.54 3.16 42.39
CA THR A 162 27.31 2.44 41.36
C THR A 162 26.48 2.30 40.09
N ILE A 163 26.86 3.10 39.10
CA ILE A 163 26.43 2.99 37.72
C ILE A 163 26.93 1.65 37.18
N THR A 164 26.05 0.67 37.02
CA THR A 164 26.29 -0.49 36.16
C THR A 164 25.02 -0.84 35.38
N THR A 165 24.94 -0.31 34.16
CA THR A 165 24.41 -1.04 32.98
C THR A 165 25.38 -2.22 32.70
N PRO A 166 25.06 -3.35 32.01
CA PRO A 166 23.85 -3.75 31.25
C PRO A 166 23.40 -5.25 31.39
N GLY A 167 22.20 -5.60 30.89
CA GLY A 167 21.94 -6.91 30.23
C GLY A 167 20.89 -7.91 30.78
N ALA A 168 19.65 -7.85 30.23
CA ALA A 168 18.71 -8.93 29.78
C ALA A 168 18.29 -10.12 30.72
N PRO A 169 17.18 -10.89 30.45
CA PRO A 169 16.28 -10.91 29.29
C PRO A 169 14.75 -10.88 29.62
N ALA A 170 13.93 -10.79 28.56
CA ALA A 170 12.47 -10.66 28.54
C ALA A 170 11.70 -11.84 29.20
N PRO A 171 10.39 -11.69 29.51
CA PRO A 171 9.35 -11.76 28.47
C PRO A 171 8.20 -10.79 28.79
N GLY A 172 8.28 -9.53 28.34
CA GLY A 172 7.30 -8.51 28.71
C GLY A 172 6.91 -7.70 27.49
N GLY A 173 5.61 -7.60 27.23
CA GLY A 173 5.01 -7.20 25.95
C GLY A 173 5.51 -5.87 25.37
N PRO A 174 5.38 -5.66 24.05
CA PRO A 174 6.01 -4.52 23.41
C PRO A 174 5.26 -3.20 23.66
N LEU A 175 5.93 -2.29 24.37
CA LEU A 175 6.39 -0.98 23.91
C LEU A 175 5.34 -0.01 23.33
N ALA A 176 4.92 0.95 24.15
CA ALA A 176 4.53 2.28 23.70
C ALA A 176 5.70 3.26 23.97
N PRO A 177 6.37 3.77 22.93
CA PRO A 177 7.29 4.90 23.07
C PRO A 177 6.56 6.22 22.83
N GLY A 178 6.78 7.19 23.73
CA GLY A 178 6.56 8.59 23.43
C GLY A 178 7.66 9.18 22.53
N THR A 179 7.53 10.49 22.26
CA THR A 179 8.34 11.38 21.41
C THR A 179 7.81 11.43 19.97
N ILE A 180 7.21 12.54 19.52
CA ILE A 180 7.92 13.70 18.95
C ILE A 180 7.05 14.98 19.11
N LEU A 181 7.69 16.01 19.67
CA LEU A 181 7.55 17.46 19.45
C LEU A 181 6.16 18.12 19.46
N ALA A 182 6.03 19.09 20.36
CA ALA A 182 5.14 20.23 20.18
C ALA A 182 5.42 20.95 18.86
N PRO A 183 4.40 21.47 18.16
CA PRO A 183 4.49 22.73 17.45
C PRO A 183 3.91 23.79 18.39
N GLU A 184 4.75 24.52 19.14
CA GLU A 184 5.29 25.81 18.68
C GLU A 184 4.29 26.62 17.83
N ALA A 185 3.81 27.69 18.47
CA ALA A 185 3.42 28.97 17.90
C ALA A 185 2.80 29.03 16.50
N MET A 186 1.56 29.51 16.48
CA MET A 186 0.96 30.18 15.34
C MET A 186 1.80 31.41 14.91
N PRO A 187 2.07 31.61 13.60
CA PRO A 187 2.19 32.93 13.03
C PRO A 187 0.89 33.34 12.30
N PRO A 188 0.64 34.65 12.18
CA PRO A 188 -0.66 35.20 11.82
C PRO A 188 -0.89 35.21 10.30
N GLY A 189 -2.15 35.09 9.91
CA GLY A 189 -2.61 35.52 8.59
C GLY A 189 -3.00 34.40 7.64
N VAL A 190 -4.22 33.88 7.79
CA VAL A 190 -5.05 33.50 6.63
C VAL A 190 -6.48 33.93 6.93
N ILE A 191 -7.01 34.73 6.01
CA ILE A 191 -8.31 35.37 6.03
C ILE A 191 -9.37 34.28 5.80
N VAL A 192 -10.31 34.15 6.73
CA VAL A 192 -11.48 33.27 6.59
C VAL A 192 -12.52 33.97 5.70
N PRO A 193 -12.99 33.38 4.58
CA PRO A 193 -14.22 33.85 3.95
C PRO A 193 -15.43 33.41 4.80
N PRO A 194 -16.43 34.28 5.02
CA PRO A 194 -17.55 33.94 5.88
C PRO A 194 -18.41 32.83 5.27
N SER A 195 -18.90 31.99 6.19
CA SER A 195 -19.94 30.99 5.99
C SER A 195 -21.23 31.62 5.48
N ASN A 196 -21.66 31.28 4.26
CA ASN A 196 -23.01 31.59 3.79
C ASN A 196 -23.99 30.50 4.24
N GLY A 197 -24.69 30.82 5.34
CA GLY A 197 -26.03 30.32 5.57
C GLY A 197 -27.00 30.83 4.50
N ALA A 198 -28.14 30.17 4.43
CA ALA A 198 -29.20 30.39 3.46
C ALA A 198 -29.58 31.87 3.27
N GLY A 199 -29.70 32.27 1.99
CA GLY A 199 -30.66 33.27 1.56
C GLY A 199 -30.32 34.74 1.79
N VAL A 200 -29.29 35.26 1.11
CA VAL A 200 -29.26 36.70 0.75
C VAL A 200 -28.78 36.84 -0.70
N LEU A 201 -29.65 37.38 -1.55
CA LEU A 201 -29.38 37.73 -2.94
C LEU A 201 -28.45 38.97 -3.02
N PRO A 202 -27.52 39.06 -3.97
CA PRO A 202 -26.82 40.31 -4.27
C PRO A 202 -27.74 41.34 -4.95
N PRO A 203 -27.55 42.65 -4.71
CA PRO A 203 -28.36 43.69 -5.33
C PRO A 203 -27.99 43.82 -6.82
N GLY A 204 -28.87 43.34 -7.71
CA GLY A 204 -28.74 43.54 -9.16
C GLY A 204 -29.14 42.36 -10.07
N GLY A 205 -29.49 41.19 -9.54
CA GLY A 205 -29.90 40.04 -10.35
C GLY A 205 -31.42 39.92 -10.52
N ARG A 206 -31.93 39.88 -11.75
CA ARG A 206 -33.35 39.54 -12.02
C ARG A 206 -33.54 38.02 -11.89
N VAL A 207 -34.69 37.61 -11.35
CA VAL A 207 -35.11 36.20 -11.25
C VAL A 207 -35.28 35.63 -12.66
N LEU A 208 -34.64 34.50 -12.95
CA LEU A 208 -34.88 33.74 -14.18
C LEU A 208 -36.19 32.96 -14.03
N GLU A 209 -37.20 33.35 -14.79
CA GLU A 209 -38.49 32.68 -14.88
C GLU A 209 -38.32 31.28 -15.48
N ALA A 210 -38.90 30.27 -14.85
CA ALA A 210 -38.79 28.88 -15.30
C ALA A 210 -39.57 28.66 -16.60
N LEU A 211 -38.88 28.14 -17.62
CA LEU A 211 -39.48 27.73 -18.90
C LEU A 211 -40.49 26.59 -18.69
N PRO A 212 -41.69 26.64 -19.30
CA PRO A 212 -42.61 25.52 -19.31
C PRO A 212 -42.10 24.40 -20.22
N MET A 213 -42.02 23.19 -19.66
CA MET A 213 -41.64 21.97 -20.35
C MET A 213 -42.78 21.50 -21.29
N PRO A 214 -42.50 21.10 -22.54
CA PRO A 214 -43.44 20.37 -23.39
C PRO A 214 -43.55 18.89 -23.01
#